data_AF-A0A6I5CHV8-F1
#
_entry.id   AF-A0A6I5CHV8-F1
#
_cell.length_a   1.000
_cell.length_b   1.000
_cell.length_c   1.000
_cell.angle_alpha   90.00
_cell.angle_beta   90.00
_cell.angle_gamma   90.00
#
_symmetry.space_group_name_H-M   'P 1'
#
loop_
_entity.id
_entity.type
_entity.pdbx_description
1 polymer ?
#
loop_
_entity_poly.entity_id
_entity_poly.type
_entity_poly.pdbx_seq_one_letter_code
_entity_poly.pdbx_strand_id
1 'polypeptide(L)' 'RRLLDGEHGPVRDAVLLNSAAALVALEPGSGTLAERIRAGMARAAESIDSGAARGTLERWVAASNA' A
#
# COMPACT_ATOMS: atom_id res chain seq x y z
N ARG A 1 7.55 -8.35 8.91
CA ARG A 1 8.32 -7.09 8.79
C ARG A 1 8.93 -6.96 7.41
N ARG A 2 9.63 -7.98 6.89
CA ARG A 2 10.31 -7.94 5.58
C ARG A 2 9.57 -7.25 4.42
N LEU A 3 8.27 -7.50 4.25
CA LEU A 3 7.44 -6.77 3.28
C LEU A 3 7.48 -5.24 3.49
N LEU A 4 7.26 -4.78 4.71
CA LEU A 4 7.32 -3.36 5.10
C LEU A 4 8.76 -2.82 5.13
N ASP A 5 9.76 -3.69 5.04
CA ASP A 5 11.17 -3.35 4.85
C ASP A 5 11.56 -3.30 3.35
N GLY A 6 10.58 -3.45 2.44
CA GLY A 6 10.77 -3.33 0.99
C GLY A 6 11.14 -4.64 0.26
N GLU A 7 11.06 -5.79 0.93
CA GLU A 7 11.34 -7.09 0.29
C GLU A 7 10.39 -7.33 -0.90
N HIS A 8 10.97 -7.64 -2.06
CA HIS A 8 10.22 -7.96 -3.27
C HIS A 8 9.81 -9.43 -3.33
N GLY A 9 8.70 -9.72 -4.02
CA GLY A 9 8.22 -11.08 -4.25
C GLY A 9 6.69 -11.17 -4.27
N PRO A 10 6.12 -12.38 -4.45
CA PRO A 10 4.69 -12.57 -4.67
C PRO A 10 3.78 -11.99 -3.58
N VAL A 11 4.26 -11.99 -2.33
CA VAL A 11 3.54 -11.38 -1.20
C VAL A 11 3.43 -9.86 -1.38
N ARG A 12 4.50 -9.19 -1.81
CA ARG A 12 4.47 -7.75 -2.09
C ARG A 12 3.52 -7.46 -3.23
N ASP A 13 3.57 -8.23 -4.31
CA ASP A 13 2.71 -8.03 -5.47
C ASP A 13 1.22 -8.12 -5.10
N ALA A 14 0.84 -9.13 -4.31
CA ALA A 14 -0.53 -9.29 -3.84
C ALA A 14 -0.97 -8.13 -2.94
N VAL A 15 -0.11 -7.66 -2.03
CA VAL A 15 -0.41 -6.53 -1.15
C VAL A 15 -0.55 -5.23 -1.94
N LEU A 16 0.37 -4.94 -2.85
CA LEU A 16 0.30 -3.75 -3.70
C LEU A 16 -0.98 -3.72 -4.53
N LEU A 17 -1.38 -4.86 -5.10
CA LEU A 17 -2.62 -4.96 -5.88
C LEU A 17 -3.87 -4.71 -5.02
N ASN A 18 -3.97 -5.32 -3.84
CA ASN A 18 -5.11 -5.14 -2.95
C ASN A 18 -5.19 -3.70 -2.40
N SER A 19 -4.04 -3.13 -2.00
CA SER A 19 -3.97 -1.73 -1.56
C SER A 19 -4.33 -0.76 -2.68
N ALA A 20 -3.88 -1.01 -3.91
CA ALA A 20 -4.27 -0.23 -5.08
C ALA A 20 -5.79 -0.29 -5.31
N ALA A 21 -6.39 -1.48 -5.22
CA ALA A 21 -7.84 -1.63 -5.33
C ALA A 21 -8.60 -0.84 -4.25
N ALA A 22 -8.12 -0.86 -3.00
CA ALA A 22 -8.69 -0.05 -1.93
C ALA A 22 -8.58 1.46 -2.20
N LEU A 23 -7.44 1.94 -2.70
CA LEU A 23 -7.24 3.35 -3.07
C LEU A 23 -8.19 3.77 -4.21
N VAL A 24 -8.35 2.93 -5.22
CA VAL A 24 -9.27 3.19 -6.34
C VAL A 24 -10.73 3.18 -5.90
N ALA A 25 -11.09 2.33 -4.93
CA ALA A 25 -12.43 2.29 -4.37
C ALA A 25 -12.73 3.53 -3.51
N LEU A 26 -11.74 4.04 -2.77
CA LEU A 26 -11.85 5.24 -1.94
C LEU A 26 -12.01 6.51 -2.78
N GLU A 27 -11.23 6.64 -3.85
CA GLU A 27 -11.19 7.81 -4.72
C GLU A 27 -11.53 7.42 -6.18
N PRO A 28 -12.82 7.41 -6.54
CA PRO A 28 -13.22 7.19 -7.93
C PRO A 28 -12.64 8.27 -8.84
N GLY A 29 -12.05 7.85 -9.96
CA GLY A 29 -11.41 8.74 -10.93
C GLY A 29 -11.75 8.38 -12.37
N SER A 30 -11.22 9.16 -13.30
CA SER A 30 -11.35 8.92 -14.74
C SER A 30 -10.43 7.80 -15.25
N GLY A 31 -10.56 7.44 -16.52
CA GLY A 31 -9.79 6.37 -17.17
C GLY A 31 -10.36 4.97 -16.93
N THR A 32 -9.67 3.97 -17.47
CA THR A 32 -10.03 2.56 -17.31
C THR A 32 -9.69 2.05 -15.90
N LEU A 33 -10.35 0.98 -15.47
CA LEU A 33 -10.02 0.34 -14.20
C LEU A 33 -8.54 -0.06 -14.13
N ALA A 34 -7.98 -0.60 -15.21
CA ALA A 34 -6.59 -1.04 -15.25
C ALA A 34 -5.59 0.14 -15.10
N GLU A 35 -5.88 1.30 -15.68
CA GLU A 35 -5.05 2.50 -15.51
C GLU A 35 -5.09 3.01 -14.07
N ARG A 36 -6.27 3.06 -13.47
CA ARG A 36 -6.42 3.48 -12.07
C ARG A 36 -5.73 2.53 -11.10
N ILE A 37 -5.86 1.22 -11.31
CA ILE A 37 -5.17 0.22 -10.50
C ILE A 37 -3.65 0.35 -10.65
N ARG A 38 -3.12 0.55 -11.86
CA ARG A 38 -1.67 0.81 -12.06
C ARG A 38 -1.19 2.03 -11.29
N ALA A 39 -1.93 3.15 -11.34
CA ALA A 39 -1.59 4.34 -10.58
C ALA A 39 -1.68 4.09 -9.06
N GLY A 40 -2.70 3.36 -8.60
CA GLY A 40 -2.83 2.93 -7.21
C GLY A 40 -1.68 2.03 -6.74
N MET A 41 -1.19 1.14 -7.60
CA MET A 41 -0.04 0.28 -7.27
C MET A 41 1.24 1.10 -7.08
N ALA A 42 1.45 2.15 -7.89
CA ALA A 42 2.58 3.05 -7.71
C ALA A 42 2.52 3.77 -6.35
N ARG A 43 1.35 4.30 -5.96
CA ARG A 43 1.13 4.92 -4.64
C ARG A 43 1.34 3.91 -3.50
N ALA A 44 0.85 2.69 -3.65
CA ALA A 44 1.02 1.63 -2.66
C ALA A 44 2.50 1.23 -2.50
N ALA A 45 3.25 1.17 -3.61
CA ALA A 45 4.68 0.89 -3.60
C ALA A 45 5.46 2.01 -2.89
N GLU A 46 5.17 3.27 -3.21
CA GLU A 46 5.75 4.43 -2.53
C GLU A 46 5.55 4.38 -1.01
N SER A 47 4.34 4.01 -0.55
CA SER A 47 4.04 3.86 0.88
C SER A 47 4.92 2.82 1.58
N ILE A 48 5.23 1.71 0.91
CA ILE A 48 6.15 0.68 1.43
C ILE A 48 7.60 1.16 1.36
N ASP A 49 8.04 1.59 0.18
CA ASP A 49 9.44 1.84 -0.12
C ASP A 49 9.98 3.09 0.62
N SER A 50 9.12 4.07 0.92
CA SER A 50 9.45 5.22 1.77
C SER A 50 9.48 4.88 3.28
N GLY A 51 9.01 3.70 3.67
CA GLY A 51 8.84 3.32 5.08
C GLY A 51 7.59 3.90 5.76
N ALA A 52 6.73 4.65 5.04
CA ALA A 52 5.52 5.25 5.60
C ALA A 52 4.54 4.20 6.15
N ALA A 53 4.38 3.07 5.47
CA ALA A 53 3.56 1.95 5.92
C ALA A 53 4.08 1.35 7.24
N ARG A 54 5.40 1.17 7.36
CA ARG A 54 6.05 0.71 8.60
C ARG A 54 5.81 1.70 9.75
N GLY A 55 6.05 2.99 9.51
CA GLY A 55 5.83 4.02 10.53
C GLY A 55 4.37 4.11 10.98
N THR A 56 3.41 3.86 10.09
CA THR A 56 1.98 3.78 10.45
C THR A 56 1.68 2.61 11.37
N LEU A 57 2.23 1.42 11.08
CA LEU A 57 2.08 0.25 11.95
C LEU A 57 2.71 0.48 13.33
N GLU A 58 3.89 1.09 13.40
CA GLU A 58 4.57 1.43 14.66
C GLU A 58 3.73 2.37 15.53
N ARG A 59 3.17 3.44 14.94
CA ARG A 59 2.26 4.35 15.66
C ARG A 59 0.99 3.66 16.14
N TRP A 60 0.44 2.76 15.33
CA TRP A 60 -0.77 2.03 15.70
C TRP A 60 -0.53 1.09 16.88
N VAL A 61 0.58 0.36 16.89
CA VAL A 61 1.01 -0.49 18.02
C VAL A 61 1.17 0.34 19.29
N ALA A 62 1.79 1.52 19.21
CA ALA A 62 1.95 2.41 20.35
C ALA A 62 0.60 2.89 20.90
N ALA A 63 -0.33 3.26 20.01
CA ALA A 63 -1.64 3.76 20.41
C ALA A 63 -2.55 2.67 21.02
N SER A 64 -2.43 1.41 20.60
CA SER A 64 -3.31 0.33 21.05
C SER A 64 -2.86 -0.38 22.34
N ASN A 65 -1.61 -0.15 22.77
CA ASN A 65 -1.05 -0.74 24.00
C ASN A 65 -0.80 0.32 25.09
N ALA A 66 -1.37 1.52 24.91
CA ALA A 66 -1.35 2.59 25.89
C ALA A 66 -2.37 2.36 27.02
#